data_AF-A0A1W9V0Z0-F1
#
_entry.id   AF-A0A1W9V0Z0-F1
#
_cell.length_a   1.000
_cell.length_b   1.000
_cell.length_c   1.000
_cell.angle_alpha   90.00
_cell.angle_beta   90.00
_cell.angle_gamma   90.00
#
_symmetry.space_group_name_H-M   'P 1'
#
loop_
_entity.id
_entity.type
_entity.pdbx_description
1 polymer ?
#
loop_
_entity_poly.entity_id
_entity_poly.type
_entity_poly.pdbx_seq_one_letter_code
_entity_poly.pdbx_strand_id
1 'polypeptide(L)'
;MLFLTGKNLQVSITILVALLGLTSYLSAQKLKVAFGALPAALYLAFSFLYAQTQIGYLHSESLGLILGNLGFILIWQSAEKRKLGLASFAIIILMIAVSARAGAFLIFPMLALWAGWAFRGKTRFSWRSFGVIFLVVILSYLSINTLYARLVVEPGNHNFGNFAYTIYGQVHGGTGWNRAITDLGTRDPAIIMDAAIQVFKAHPFSLFIGTAKAYRDFFIPSDMGIFNFYGSKSLWLNFSLWVISIILLIFALIRFIKNIKKTIPSLLFASFLGIFLSIPFLPPIDGGSRFYASTMPFFFALIATALPSIGLKEKIGLDDRQTGTALLSGLLALMTLVMPVFILYLTASPEVALPSCPADQAPYAFRFDPNSYIDIDPSQETPCGKIPSICFNDFTQNSTEKNFNLFFQELVKQVELQDTATRILTANNLVPRGRFPFFISPVDQLASIPVRTTITGCATKFATKGYPTIYRIENVRFP
;
A
#
# COMPACT_ATOMS: atom_id res chain seq x y z
N MET A 1 -5.62 6.96 12.08
CA MET A 1 -6.96 7.40 11.61
C MET A 1 -8.09 6.82 12.44
N LEU A 2 -8.23 5.49 12.54
CA LEU A 2 -9.32 4.87 13.31
C LEU A 2 -9.50 5.40 14.74
N PHE A 3 -8.41 5.69 15.46
CA PHE A 3 -8.53 6.30 16.79
C PHE A 3 -9.19 7.69 16.75
N LEU A 4 -8.80 8.53 15.79
CA LEU A 4 -9.30 9.91 15.65
C LEU A 4 -10.76 9.96 15.18
N THR A 5 -11.20 8.98 14.39
CA THR A 5 -12.60 8.88 13.93
C THR A 5 -13.49 8.11 14.90
N GLY A 6 -13.00 7.82 16.10
CA GLY A 6 -13.77 7.09 17.09
C GLY A 6 -14.11 5.66 16.66
N LYS A 7 -13.17 5.00 15.97
CA LYS A 7 -13.25 3.66 15.36
C LYS A 7 -14.23 3.53 14.20
N ASN A 8 -14.67 4.64 13.61
CA ASN A 8 -15.44 4.61 12.37
C ASN A 8 -14.52 4.34 11.16
N LEU A 9 -14.68 3.15 10.57
CA LEU A 9 -13.88 2.69 9.44
C LEU A 9 -14.17 3.45 8.15
N GLN A 10 -15.44 3.63 7.79
CA GLN A 10 -15.83 4.34 6.58
C GLN A 10 -15.28 5.77 6.56
N VAL A 11 -15.44 6.52 7.66
CA VAL A 11 -14.89 7.88 7.79
C VAL A 11 -13.36 7.87 7.69
N SER A 12 -12.69 6.87 8.26
CA SER A 12 -11.23 6.74 8.13
C SER A 12 -10.79 6.56 6.68
N ILE A 13 -11.49 5.73 5.92
CA ILE A 13 -11.23 5.50 4.50
C ILE A 13 -11.50 6.78 3.70
N THR A 14 -12.62 7.47 3.95
CA THR A 14 -12.95 8.74 3.30
C THR A 14 -11.84 9.79 3.52
N ILE A 15 -11.34 9.93 4.75
CA ILE A 15 -10.24 10.85 5.06
C ILE A 15 -8.97 10.45 4.31
N LEU A 16 -8.62 9.15 4.28
CA LEU A 16 -7.44 8.67 3.55
C LEU A 16 -7.55 8.94 2.04
N VAL A 17 -8.72 8.71 1.43
CA VAL A 17 -8.95 8.97 0.01
C VAL A 17 -8.92 10.48 -0.28
N ALA A 18 -9.49 11.31 0.59
CA ALA A 18 -9.41 12.77 0.46
C ALA A 18 -7.96 13.28 0.53
N LEU A 19 -7.16 12.74 1.47
CA LEU A 19 -5.73 13.05 1.58
C LEU A 19 -4.94 12.57 0.35
N LEU A 20 -5.27 11.41 -0.19
CA LEU A 20 -4.67 10.90 -1.43
C LEU A 20 -4.98 11.80 -2.62
N GLY A 21 -6.25 12.20 -2.79
CA GLY A 21 -6.66 13.15 -3.82
C GLY A 21 -5.94 14.49 -3.69
N LEU A 22 -5.90 15.06 -2.48
CA LEU A 22 -5.23 16.33 -2.20
C LEU A 22 -3.73 16.27 -2.52
N THR A 23 -3.03 15.26 -2.03
CA THR A 23 -1.58 15.14 -2.25
C THR A 23 -1.22 14.84 -3.71
N SER A 24 -2.05 14.07 -4.42
CA SER A 24 -1.89 13.85 -5.87
C SER A 24 -2.15 15.12 -6.68
N TYR A 25 -3.11 15.95 -6.27
CA TYR A 25 -3.35 17.27 -6.86
C TYR A 25 -2.15 18.20 -6.64
N LEU A 26 -1.63 18.29 -5.41
CA LEU A 26 -0.50 19.16 -5.10
C LEU A 26 0.78 18.75 -5.86
N SER A 27 1.02 17.46 -6.05
CA SER A 27 2.15 16.97 -6.86
C SER A 27 1.95 17.27 -8.35
N ALA A 28 0.73 17.10 -8.87
CA ALA A 28 0.38 17.48 -10.24
C ALA A 28 0.57 18.98 -10.51
N GLN A 29 0.26 19.83 -9.53
CA GLN A 29 0.48 21.28 -9.67
C GLN A 29 1.96 21.62 -9.85
N LYS A 30 2.89 20.89 -9.19
CA LYS A 30 4.33 21.08 -9.44
C LYS A 30 4.69 20.76 -10.88
N LEU A 31 4.11 19.71 -11.47
CA LEU A 31 4.25 19.43 -12.89
C LEU A 31 3.61 20.51 -13.77
N LYS A 32 2.43 21.02 -13.40
CA LYS A 32 1.73 22.06 -14.15
C LYS A 32 2.58 23.32 -14.30
N VAL A 33 3.16 23.78 -13.20
CA VAL A 33 4.02 24.98 -13.17
C VAL A 33 5.27 24.78 -14.02
N ALA A 34 5.87 23.59 -13.99
CA ALA A 34 7.14 23.33 -14.66
C ALA A 34 7.00 22.92 -16.15
N PHE A 35 5.93 22.20 -16.50
CA PHE A 35 5.77 21.55 -17.79
C PHE A 35 4.41 21.80 -18.47
N GLY A 36 3.47 22.49 -17.82
CA GLY A 36 2.16 22.84 -18.39
C GLY A 36 1.03 21.88 -17.99
N ALA A 37 -0.20 22.23 -18.40
CA ALA A 37 -1.41 21.53 -17.95
C ALA A 37 -1.50 20.08 -18.43
N LEU A 38 -1.03 19.79 -19.65
CA LEU A 38 -1.15 18.46 -20.25
C LEU A 38 -0.33 17.39 -19.49
N PRO A 39 0.98 17.59 -19.19
CA PRO A 39 1.71 16.70 -18.30
C PRO A 39 1.06 16.53 -16.92
N ALA A 40 0.54 17.61 -16.32
CA ALA A 40 -0.12 17.54 -15.02
C ALA A 40 -1.40 16.68 -15.07
N ALA A 41 -2.20 16.81 -16.13
CA ALA A 41 -3.39 16.01 -16.34
C ALA A 41 -3.05 14.52 -16.53
N LEU A 42 -2.01 14.22 -17.33
CA LEU A 42 -1.55 12.85 -17.52
C LEU A 42 -1.02 12.23 -16.21
N TYR A 43 -0.30 13.00 -15.41
CA TYR A 43 0.16 12.59 -14.08
C TYR A 43 -1.02 12.25 -13.15
N LEU A 44 -2.06 13.09 -13.12
CA LEU A 44 -3.26 12.82 -12.33
C LEU A 44 -4.01 11.60 -12.84
N ALA A 45 -4.13 11.43 -14.15
CA ALA A 45 -4.75 10.26 -14.75
C ALA A 45 -4.04 8.97 -14.33
N PHE A 46 -2.71 8.90 -14.43
CA PHE A 46 -1.97 7.73 -13.97
C PHE A 46 -2.07 7.51 -12.45
N SER A 47 -2.00 8.59 -11.66
CA SER A 47 -2.15 8.50 -10.21
C SER A 47 -3.53 7.97 -9.82
N PHE A 48 -4.59 8.41 -10.49
CA PHE A 48 -5.96 7.92 -10.31
C PHE A 48 -6.11 6.46 -10.75
N LEU A 49 -5.63 6.12 -11.95
CA LEU A 49 -5.69 4.76 -12.49
C LEU A 49 -4.95 3.75 -11.61
N TYR A 50 -3.88 4.17 -10.94
CA TYR A 50 -3.20 3.37 -9.94
C TYR A 50 -4.01 3.28 -8.64
N ALA A 51 -4.44 4.44 -8.12
CA ALA A 51 -5.13 4.55 -6.84
C ALA A 51 -6.51 3.88 -6.82
N GLN A 52 -7.24 3.83 -7.93
CA GLN A 52 -8.61 3.30 -7.99
C GLN A 52 -8.73 1.87 -7.44
N THR A 53 -7.68 1.05 -7.62
CA THR A 53 -7.64 -0.33 -7.11
C THR A 53 -7.45 -0.43 -5.59
N GLN A 54 -7.09 0.69 -4.95
CA GLN A 54 -6.81 0.79 -3.51
C GLN A 54 -7.88 1.62 -2.78
N ILE A 55 -8.73 2.35 -3.50
CA ILE A 55 -9.86 3.09 -2.92
C ILE A 55 -10.82 2.10 -2.27
N GLY A 56 -11.23 2.39 -1.03
CA GLY A 56 -12.10 1.49 -0.25
C GLY A 56 -11.36 0.48 0.63
N TYR A 57 -10.05 0.32 0.45
CA TYR A 57 -9.23 -0.62 1.24
C TYR A 57 -8.33 0.09 2.24
N LEU A 58 -8.11 -0.52 3.41
CA LEU A 58 -7.08 -0.11 4.38
C LEU A 58 -5.71 -0.69 4.04
N HIS A 59 -5.29 -0.48 2.79
CA HIS A 59 -4.03 -0.94 2.27
C HIS A 59 -2.91 0.07 2.55
N SER A 60 -1.70 -0.43 2.87
CA SER A 60 -0.54 0.43 3.12
C SER A 60 -0.07 1.17 1.86
N GLU A 61 -0.48 0.70 0.68
CA GLU A 61 -0.33 1.37 -0.61
C GLU A 61 -0.89 2.80 -0.60
N SER A 62 -2.06 3.02 0.02
CA SER A 62 -2.69 4.35 0.09
C SER A 62 -1.84 5.33 0.90
N LEU A 63 -1.35 4.91 2.08
CA LEU A 63 -0.45 5.73 2.89
C LEU A 63 0.91 5.94 2.21
N GLY A 64 1.45 4.89 1.60
CA GLY A 64 2.68 4.95 0.81
C GLY A 64 2.58 5.98 -0.31
N LEU A 65 1.49 5.98 -1.07
CA LEU A 65 1.26 6.92 -2.17
C LEU A 65 1.04 8.37 -1.68
N ILE A 66 0.32 8.57 -0.56
CA ILE A 66 0.15 9.90 0.08
C ILE A 66 1.51 10.48 0.46
N LEU A 67 2.32 9.73 1.22
CA LEU A 67 3.64 10.19 1.67
C LEU A 67 4.64 10.25 0.52
N GLY A 68 4.50 9.38 -0.50
CA GLY A 68 5.29 9.41 -1.73
C GLY A 68 5.05 10.68 -2.54
N ASN A 69 3.79 11.13 -2.65
CA ASN A 69 3.43 12.40 -3.30
C ASN A 69 4.06 13.59 -2.56
N LEU A 70 4.00 13.58 -1.23
CA LEU A 70 4.60 14.61 -0.38
C LEU A 70 6.13 14.62 -0.48
N GLY A 71 6.76 13.45 -0.43
CA GLY A 71 8.19 13.27 -0.65
C GLY A 71 8.61 13.78 -2.03
N PHE A 72 7.86 13.45 -3.08
CA PHE A 72 8.06 13.97 -4.43
C PHE A 72 8.02 15.51 -4.47
N ILE A 73 6.98 16.13 -3.91
CA ILE A 73 6.85 17.59 -3.86
C ILE A 73 8.05 18.22 -3.14
N LEU A 74 8.43 17.70 -1.97
CA LEU A 74 9.52 18.26 -1.17
C LEU A 74 10.88 18.08 -1.83
N ILE A 75 11.16 16.91 -2.45
CA ILE A 75 12.40 16.71 -3.21
C ILE A 75 12.44 17.66 -4.41
N TRP A 76 11.32 17.81 -5.13
CA TRP A 76 11.22 18.77 -6.24
C TRP A 76 11.50 20.20 -5.80
N GLN A 77 10.86 20.65 -4.71
CA GLN A 77 11.11 21.98 -4.14
C GLN A 77 12.57 22.14 -3.69
N SER A 78 13.19 21.09 -3.14
CA SER A 78 14.60 21.11 -2.76
C SER A 78 15.53 21.30 -3.96
N ALA A 79 15.15 20.73 -5.12
CA ALA A 79 15.86 20.87 -6.38
C ALA A 79 15.76 22.31 -6.92
N GLU A 80 14.58 22.91 -6.85
CA GLU A 80 14.34 24.31 -7.26
C GLU A 80 15.06 25.30 -6.35
N LYS A 81 14.91 25.15 -5.03
CA LYS A 81 15.47 26.07 -4.03
C LYS A 81 16.96 25.83 -3.76
N ARG A 82 17.51 24.70 -4.24
CA ARG A 82 18.88 24.22 -3.94
C ARG A 82 19.20 24.24 -2.44
N LYS A 83 18.23 23.89 -1.60
CA LYS A 83 18.38 23.80 -0.14
C LYS A 83 18.57 22.36 0.32
N LEU A 84 19.76 22.04 0.81
CA LEU A 84 20.11 20.69 1.26
C LEU A 84 19.27 20.24 2.47
N GLY A 85 18.98 21.14 3.42
CA GLY A 85 18.12 20.80 4.57
C GLY A 85 16.69 20.39 4.19
N LEU A 86 16.13 21.03 3.15
CA LEU A 86 14.82 20.62 2.60
C LEU A 86 14.91 19.26 1.92
N ALA A 87 16.01 18.97 1.20
CA ALA A 87 16.26 17.66 0.61
C ALA A 87 16.38 16.58 1.70
N SER A 88 17.10 16.84 2.79
CA SER A 88 17.21 15.92 3.94
C SER A 88 15.85 15.61 4.55
N PHE A 89 15.02 16.62 4.80
CA PHE A 89 13.65 16.41 5.30
C PHE A 89 12.80 15.62 4.31
N ALA A 90 12.88 15.94 3.01
CA ALA A 90 12.16 15.23 1.97
C ALA A 90 12.54 13.73 1.88
N ILE A 91 13.82 13.40 2.07
CA ILE A 91 14.32 12.02 2.13
C ILE A 91 13.77 11.28 3.34
N ILE A 92 13.63 11.93 4.50
CA ILE A 92 12.99 11.33 5.68
C ILE A 92 11.53 11.00 5.37
N ILE A 93 10.78 11.94 4.77
CA ILE A 93 9.37 11.71 4.39
C ILE A 93 9.25 10.56 3.39
N LEU A 94 10.11 10.52 2.37
CA LEU A 94 10.12 9.42 1.40
C LEU A 94 10.53 8.09 2.06
N MET A 95 11.45 8.10 3.02
CA MET A 95 11.80 6.90 3.80
C MET A 95 10.61 6.38 4.59
N ILE A 96 9.83 7.25 5.25
CA ILE A 96 8.58 6.84 5.92
C ILE A 96 7.61 6.25 4.90
N ALA A 97 7.46 6.87 3.73
CA ALA A 97 6.60 6.35 2.65
C ALA A 97 7.00 4.92 2.22
N VAL A 98 8.28 4.71 1.91
CA VAL A 98 8.83 3.42 1.48
C VAL A 98 8.88 2.41 2.63
N SER A 99 8.86 2.87 3.88
CA SER A 99 8.81 1.99 5.04
C SER A 99 7.40 1.56 5.40
N ALA A 100 6.41 2.45 5.25
CA ALA A 100 4.99 2.15 5.45
C ALA A 100 4.50 1.08 4.46
N ARG A 101 5.03 1.10 3.23
CA ARG A 101 4.89 0.03 2.24
C ARG A 101 6.26 -0.21 1.61
N ALA A 102 6.82 -1.40 1.86
CA ALA A 102 8.07 -1.84 1.25
C ALA A 102 8.04 -1.55 -0.26
N GLY A 103 8.90 -0.63 -0.70
CA GLY A 103 8.99 -0.14 -2.06
C GLY A 103 10.43 0.04 -2.50
N ALA A 104 10.65 0.72 -3.62
CA ALA A 104 11.94 0.73 -4.32
C ALA A 104 13.08 1.40 -3.53
N PHE A 105 13.71 0.68 -2.61
CA PHE A 105 14.76 1.19 -1.71
C PHE A 105 16.01 1.72 -2.46
N LEU A 106 16.30 1.24 -3.67
CA LEU A 106 17.44 1.75 -4.44
C LEU A 106 17.19 3.16 -5.02
N ILE A 107 15.99 3.73 -4.84
CA ILE A 107 15.76 5.16 -5.07
C ILE A 107 16.65 6.03 -4.18
N PHE A 108 16.90 5.64 -2.93
CA PHE A 108 17.68 6.43 -1.98
C PHE A 108 19.16 6.61 -2.35
N PRO A 109 19.95 5.55 -2.67
CA PRO A 109 21.32 5.73 -3.12
C PRO A 109 21.39 6.53 -4.43
N MET A 110 20.43 6.37 -5.35
CA MET A 110 20.38 7.18 -6.57
C MET A 110 20.07 8.65 -6.28
N LEU A 111 19.19 8.93 -5.32
CA LEU A 111 18.91 10.31 -4.87
C LEU A 111 20.11 10.93 -4.14
N ALA A 112 20.89 10.15 -3.40
CA ALA A 112 22.14 10.63 -2.79
C ALA A 112 23.15 11.02 -3.88
N LEU A 113 23.35 10.17 -4.89
CA LEU A 113 24.20 10.48 -6.05
C LEU A 113 23.70 11.72 -6.80
N TRP A 114 22.38 11.80 -7.03
CA TRP A 114 21.77 12.98 -7.63
C TRP A 114 22.04 14.24 -6.79
N ALA A 115 21.94 14.19 -5.46
CA ALA A 115 22.22 15.34 -4.62
C ALA A 115 23.69 15.79 -4.73
N GLY A 116 24.65 14.86 -4.76
CA GLY A 116 26.05 15.23 -5.01
C GLY A 116 26.23 15.93 -6.36
N TRP A 117 25.49 15.53 -7.38
CA TRP A 117 25.55 16.14 -8.71
C TRP A 117 24.78 17.48 -8.80
N ALA A 118 23.59 17.58 -8.20
CA ALA A 118 22.69 18.72 -8.31
C ALA A 118 23.14 19.92 -7.47
N PHE A 119 23.76 19.66 -6.31
CA PHE A 119 24.22 20.67 -5.36
C PHE A 119 25.75 20.92 -5.46
N ARG A 120 26.34 20.63 -6.63
CA ARG A 120 27.80 20.75 -6.87
C ARG A 120 28.37 22.17 -6.90
N GLY A 121 27.53 23.19 -7.10
CA GLY A 121 28.01 24.55 -7.31
C GLY A 121 28.98 24.64 -8.49
N LYS A 122 30.23 25.04 -8.23
CA LYS A 122 31.31 25.14 -9.25
C LYS A 122 32.08 23.83 -9.48
N THR A 123 31.97 22.84 -8.58
CA THR A 123 32.70 21.57 -8.73
C THR A 123 31.95 20.63 -9.69
N ARG A 124 32.58 19.53 -10.12
CA ARG A 124 31.90 18.48 -10.91
C ARG A 124 30.87 17.70 -10.08
N PHE A 125 31.14 17.53 -8.78
CA PHE A 125 30.34 16.79 -7.82
C PHE A 125 30.60 17.32 -6.39
N SER A 126 29.57 17.40 -5.56
CA SER A 126 29.66 17.76 -4.14
C SER A 126 29.59 16.51 -3.27
N TRP A 127 30.75 15.99 -2.88
CA TRP A 127 30.87 14.88 -1.92
C TRP A 127 30.21 15.20 -0.58
N ARG A 128 30.21 16.48 -0.17
CA ARG A 128 29.49 16.94 1.01
C ARG A 128 27.99 16.69 0.89
N SER A 129 27.37 17.09 -0.23
CA SER A 129 25.92 16.93 -0.41
C SER A 129 25.53 15.46 -0.53
N PHE A 130 26.33 14.67 -1.26
CA PHE A 130 26.18 13.21 -1.31
C PHE A 130 26.27 12.60 0.10
N GLY A 131 27.34 12.89 0.85
CA GLY A 131 27.58 12.33 2.16
C GLY A 131 26.49 12.69 3.18
N VAL A 132 26.01 13.94 3.17
CA VAL A 132 24.89 14.35 4.03
C VAL A 132 23.61 13.59 3.70
N ILE A 133 23.22 13.51 2.43
CA ILE A 133 22.01 12.79 2.05
C ILE A 133 22.14 11.29 2.31
N PHE A 134 23.29 10.70 1.99
CA PHE A 134 23.56 9.29 2.25
C PHE A 134 23.50 8.97 3.75
N LEU A 135 24.09 9.83 4.60
CA LEU A 135 23.97 9.69 6.05
C LEU A 135 22.52 9.80 6.52
N VAL A 136 21.75 10.75 5.99
CA VAL A 136 20.31 10.88 6.31
C VAL A 136 19.55 9.63 5.90
N VAL A 137 19.84 9.03 4.74
CA VAL A 137 19.23 7.76 4.31
C VAL A 137 19.51 6.66 5.33
N ILE A 138 20.77 6.48 5.74
CA ILE A 138 21.16 5.45 6.71
C ILE A 138 20.46 5.69 8.05
N LEU A 139 20.55 6.91 8.60
CA LEU A 139 19.95 7.24 9.89
C LEU A 139 18.43 7.09 9.88
N SER A 140 17.77 7.51 8.79
CA SER A 140 16.32 7.36 8.63
C SER A 140 15.92 5.90 8.54
N TYR A 141 16.66 5.09 7.78
CA TYR A 141 16.41 3.66 7.66
C TYR A 141 16.56 2.96 9.02
N LEU A 142 17.66 3.20 9.74
CA LEU A 142 17.87 2.61 11.07
C LEU A 142 16.78 3.05 12.06
N SER A 143 16.42 4.33 12.05
CA SER A 143 15.40 4.86 12.96
C SER A 143 14.01 4.26 12.69
N ILE A 144 13.59 4.22 11.43
CA ILE A 144 12.21 3.82 11.05
C ILE A 144 12.08 2.29 10.93
N ASN A 145 13.07 1.60 10.38
CA ASN A 145 12.96 0.17 10.08
C ASN A 145 13.58 -0.73 11.13
N THR A 146 14.47 -0.21 11.99
CA THR A 146 15.09 -0.99 13.07
C THR A 146 14.59 -0.55 14.44
N LEU A 147 14.76 0.72 14.81
CA LEU A 147 14.42 1.19 16.17
C LEU A 147 12.91 1.26 16.37
N TYR A 148 12.20 1.93 15.48
CA TYR A 148 10.75 2.04 15.55
C TYR A 148 10.05 0.69 15.48
N ALA A 149 10.54 -0.24 14.65
CA ALA A 149 10.01 -1.60 14.56
C ALA A 149 10.02 -2.30 15.93
N ARG A 150 11.07 -2.14 16.74
CA ARG A 150 11.14 -2.73 18.09
C ARG A 150 10.09 -2.19 19.06
N LEU A 151 9.52 -1.01 18.78
CA LEU A 151 8.50 -0.38 19.63
C LEU A 151 7.07 -0.82 19.27
N VAL A 152 6.84 -1.23 18.02
CA VAL A 152 5.49 -1.45 17.50
C VAL A 152 5.22 -2.86 16.96
N VAL A 153 6.27 -3.63 16.71
CA VAL A 153 6.17 -5.01 16.22
C VAL A 153 6.21 -5.97 17.40
N GLU A 154 5.37 -7.00 17.37
CA GLU A 154 5.33 -8.04 18.40
C GLU A 154 6.70 -8.72 18.57
N PRO A 155 7.09 -9.09 19.80
CA PRO A 155 8.35 -9.80 20.04
C PRO A 155 8.49 -11.06 19.17
N GLY A 156 9.63 -11.19 18.49
CA GLY A 156 9.90 -12.30 17.56
C GLY A 156 9.52 -12.04 16.11
N ASN A 157 8.77 -10.96 15.81
CA ASN A 157 8.50 -10.54 14.44
C ASN A 157 9.50 -9.46 13.97
N HIS A 158 9.74 -9.41 12.66
CA HIS A 158 10.68 -8.47 12.04
C HIS A 158 10.00 -7.64 10.95
N ASN A 159 10.35 -6.35 10.88
CA ASN A 159 10.00 -5.51 9.74
C ASN A 159 10.62 -6.09 8.45
N PHE A 160 9.83 -6.15 7.39
CA PHE A 160 10.20 -6.75 6.10
C PHE A 160 10.67 -8.21 6.16
N GLY A 161 10.15 -9.03 7.09
CA GLY A 161 10.42 -10.48 7.09
C GLY A 161 10.18 -11.16 5.73
N ASN A 162 9.26 -10.61 4.92
CA ASN A 162 8.97 -11.05 3.55
C ASN A 162 10.16 -10.96 2.59
N PHE A 163 11.18 -10.15 2.89
CA PHE A 163 12.38 -10.02 2.05
C PHE A 163 13.11 -11.36 1.87
N ALA A 164 13.20 -12.18 2.94
CA ALA A 164 13.81 -13.51 2.86
C ALA A 164 13.08 -14.42 1.85
N TYR A 165 11.75 -14.36 1.83
CA TYR A 165 10.91 -15.14 0.93
C TYR A 165 11.07 -14.69 -0.52
N THR A 166 11.12 -13.38 -0.75
CA THR A 166 11.36 -12.82 -2.08
C THR A 166 12.73 -13.24 -2.60
N ILE A 167 13.79 -13.12 -1.78
CA ILE A 167 15.14 -13.57 -2.17
C ILE A 167 15.16 -15.08 -2.46
N TYR A 168 14.52 -15.90 -1.61
CA TYR A 168 14.39 -17.34 -1.85
C TYR A 168 13.71 -17.64 -3.20
N GLY A 169 12.60 -16.97 -3.52
CA GLY A 169 11.94 -17.10 -4.82
C GLY A 169 12.81 -16.64 -6.00
N GLN A 170 13.60 -15.57 -5.81
CA GLN A 170 14.52 -15.06 -6.83
C GLN A 170 15.68 -16.01 -7.13
N VAL A 171 16.32 -16.58 -6.10
CA VAL A 171 17.42 -17.54 -6.28
C VAL A 171 16.93 -18.89 -6.82
N HIS A 172 15.62 -19.15 -6.78
CA HIS A 172 14.97 -20.27 -7.50
C HIS A 172 14.51 -19.89 -8.92
N GLY A 173 15.07 -18.85 -9.52
CA GLY A 173 14.75 -18.46 -10.88
C GLY A 173 13.43 -17.70 -10.99
N GLY A 174 13.07 -16.92 -9.98
CA GLY A 174 11.91 -16.01 -9.98
C GLY A 174 10.57 -16.73 -9.86
N THR A 175 10.44 -17.66 -8.90
CA THR A 175 9.22 -18.45 -8.67
C THR A 175 8.24 -17.79 -7.69
N GLY A 176 8.65 -16.68 -7.08
CA GLY A 176 7.86 -15.91 -6.12
C GLY A 176 7.95 -16.42 -4.68
N TRP A 177 7.50 -15.60 -3.76
CA TRP A 177 7.66 -15.76 -2.30
C TRP A 177 6.96 -16.99 -1.72
N ASN A 178 5.85 -17.44 -2.31
CA ASN A 178 5.09 -18.62 -1.86
C ASN A 178 5.92 -19.90 -1.94
N ARG A 179 6.93 -19.95 -2.82
CA ARG A 179 7.81 -21.10 -2.97
C ARG A 179 8.54 -21.45 -1.67
N ALA A 180 8.98 -20.44 -0.91
CA ALA A 180 9.66 -20.66 0.37
C ALA A 180 8.76 -21.38 1.39
N ILE A 181 7.49 -20.98 1.46
CA ILE A 181 6.51 -21.57 2.38
C ILE A 181 6.23 -23.03 2.00
N THR A 182 6.06 -23.30 0.70
CA THR A 182 5.76 -24.64 0.19
C THR A 182 6.94 -25.59 0.36
N ASP A 183 8.16 -25.15 0.06
CA ASP A 183 9.35 -26.01 0.09
C ASP A 183 9.82 -26.33 1.51
N LEU A 184 9.79 -25.33 2.40
CA LEU A 184 10.43 -25.43 3.72
C LEU A 184 9.42 -25.73 4.84
N GLY A 185 8.12 -25.58 4.58
CA GLY A 185 7.08 -25.80 5.59
C GLY A 185 7.16 -24.85 6.79
N THR A 186 7.94 -23.77 6.70
CA THR A 186 8.16 -22.79 7.76
C THR A 186 7.86 -21.37 7.29
N ARG A 187 7.64 -20.49 8.26
CA ARG A 187 7.48 -19.03 8.07
C ARG A 187 8.57 -18.24 8.82
N ASP A 188 9.63 -18.90 9.26
CA ASP A 188 10.75 -18.23 9.90
C ASP A 188 11.65 -17.56 8.83
N PRO A 189 11.75 -16.21 8.81
CA PRO A 189 12.57 -15.51 7.83
C PRO A 189 14.06 -15.85 7.89
N ALA A 190 14.60 -16.19 9.06
CA ALA A 190 16.02 -16.51 9.22
C ALA A 190 16.36 -17.82 8.53
N ILE A 191 15.56 -18.87 8.80
CA ILE A 191 15.70 -20.19 8.16
C ILE A 191 15.56 -20.06 6.63
N ILE A 192 14.58 -19.27 6.18
CA ILE A 192 14.36 -19.05 4.75
C ILE A 192 15.53 -18.32 4.09
N MET A 193 16.11 -17.32 4.77
CA MET A 193 17.27 -16.60 4.26
C MET A 193 18.50 -17.50 4.16
N ASP A 194 18.76 -18.33 5.17
CA ASP A 194 19.87 -19.29 5.16
C ASP A 194 19.72 -20.29 4.01
N ALA A 195 18.51 -20.82 3.80
CA ALA A 195 18.20 -21.69 2.68
C ALA A 195 18.38 -20.97 1.33
N ALA A 196 17.97 -19.71 1.22
CA ALA A 196 18.18 -18.92 0.01
C ALA A 196 19.66 -18.73 -0.32
N ILE A 197 20.50 -18.49 0.69
CA ILE A 197 21.96 -18.39 0.53
C ILE A 197 22.55 -19.72 0.05
N GLN A 198 22.08 -20.86 0.58
CA GLN A 198 22.54 -22.18 0.15
C GLN A 198 22.18 -22.46 -1.31
N VAL A 199 20.93 -22.16 -1.70
CA VAL A 199 20.47 -22.29 -3.10
C VAL A 199 21.28 -21.39 -4.03
N PHE A 200 21.54 -20.15 -3.63
CA PHE A 200 22.37 -19.24 -4.42
C PHE A 200 23.79 -19.77 -4.62
N LYS A 201 24.40 -20.34 -3.57
CA LYS A 201 25.74 -20.95 -3.68
C LYS A 201 25.77 -22.15 -4.61
N ALA A 202 24.70 -22.96 -4.62
CA ALA A 202 24.58 -24.12 -5.49
C ALA A 202 24.26 -23.73 -6.96
N HIS A 203 23.43 -22.71 -7.16
CA HIS A 203 22.89 -22.32 -8.47
C HIS A 203 22.89 -20.80 -8.67
N PRO A 204 24.08 -20.15 -8.77
CA PRO A 204 24.16 -18.68 -8.83
C PRO A 204 23.50 -18.08 -10.08
N PHE A 205 23.45 -18.84 -11.18
CA PHE A 205 22.83 -18.40 -12.43
C PHE A 205 21.30 -18.22 -12.30
N SER A 206 20.66 -18.93 -11.37
CA SER A 206 19.22 -18.83 -11.13
C SER A 206 18.81 -17.43 -10.68
N LEU A 207 19.66 -16.70 -9.95
CA LEU A 207 19.38 -15.30 -9.59
C LEU A 207 19.28 -14.39 -10.82
N PHE A 208 20.12 -14.62 -11.83
CA PHE A 208 20.05 -13.86 -13.09
C PHE A 208 18.78 -14.19 -13.88
N ILE A 209 18.36 -15.46 -13.88
CA ILE A 209 17.08 -15.87 -14.48
C ILE A 209 15.91 -15.20 -13.74
N GLY A 210 15.91 -15.21 -12.40
CA GLY A 210 14.90 -14.55 -11.58
C GLY A 210 14.84 -13.05 -11.85
N THR A 211 16.01 -12.41 -11.90
CA THR A 211 16.16 -10.99 -12.24
C THR A 211 15.59 -10.66 -13.62
N ALA A 212 15.95 -11.45 -14.65
CA ALA A 212 15.44 -11.26 -16.01
C ALA A 212 13.91 -11.44 -16.07
N LYS A 213 13.36 -12.43 -15.36
CA LYS A 213 11.90 -12.60 -15.22
C LYS A 213 11.25 -11.42 -14.50
N ALA A 214 11.87 -10.88 -13.44
CA ALA A 214 11.33 -9.72 -12.73
C ALA A 214 11.21 -8.49 -13.65
N TYR A 215 12.22 -8.21 -14.48
CA TYR A 215 12.14 -7.14 -15.48
C TYR A 215 11.09 -7.43 -16.55
N ARG A 216 11.04 -8.67 -17.05
CA ARG A 216 10.01 -9.11 -18.00
C ARG A 216 8.61 -8.85 -17.42
N ASP A 217 8.34 -9.34 -16.22
CA ASP A 217 7.02 -9.25 -15.58
C ASP A 217 6.65 -7.80 -15.27
N PHE A 218 7.64 -6.95 -15.00
CA PHE A 218 7.43 -5.51 -14.75
C PHE A 218 6.94 -4.79 -16.01
N PHE A 219 7.51 -5.11 -17.18
CA PHE A 219 7.23 -4.41 -18.43
C PHE A 219 6.28 -5.13 -19.38
N ILE A 220 5.91 -6.39 -19.17
CA ILE A 220 4.93 -7.10 -20.02
C ILE A 220 3.49 -6.71 -19.63
N PRO A 221 2.56 -6.60 -20.59
CA PRO A 221 1.14 -6.37 -20.33
C PRO A 221 0.51 -7.62 -19.68
N SER A 222 0.64 -7.71 -18.36
CA SER A 222 0.10 -8.79 -17.53
C SER A 222 -0.53 -8.22 -16.27
N ASP A 223 -1.24 -9.05 -15.48
CA ASP A 223 -1.83 -8.59 -14.23
C ASP A 223 -0.80 -8.07 -13.20
N MET A 224 0.45 -8.49 -13.35
CA MET A 224 1.57 -8.11 -12.50
C MET A 224 2.31 -6.86 -13.00
N GLY A 225 2.09 -6.47 -14.27
CA GLY A 225 2.83 -5.40 -14.92
C GLY A 225 2.62 -4.03 -14.28
N ILE A 226 3.61 -3.15 -14.43
CA ILE A 226 3.57 -1.80 -13.83
C ILE A 226 2.47 -0.91 -14.41
N PHE A 227 2.08 -1.18 -15.66
CA PHE A 227 1.04 -0.45 -16.40
C PHE A 227 -0.31 -1.18 -16.42
N ASN A 228 -0.51 -2.15 -15.52
CA ASN A 228 -1.80 -2.81 -15.37
C ASN A 228 -2.76 -1.92 -14.56
N PHE A 229 -3.68 -1.23 -15.25
CA PHE A 229 -4.61 -0.31 -14.62
C PHE A 229 -6.04 -0.86 -14.46
N TYR A 230 -6.45 -1.78 -15.33
CA TYR A 230 -7.81 -2.32 -15.38
C TYR A 230 -7.89 -3.85 -15.15
N GLY A 231 -6.74 -4.52 -14.97
CA GLY A 231 -6.68 -5.98 -14.84
C GLY A 231 -7.28 -6.69 -16.04
N SER A 232 -7.89 -7.85 -15.79
CA SER A 232 -8.53 -8.70 -16.79
C SER A 232 -9.89 -8.18 -17.30
N LYS A 233 -10.43 -7.08 -16.76
CA LYS A 233 -11.77 -6.58 -17.12
C LYS A 233 -11.87 -6.07 -18.56
N SER A 234 -10.79 -5.51 -19.10
CA SER A 234 -10.72 -5.05 -20.49
C SER A 234 -9.32 -5.20 -21.05
N LEU A 235 -9.06 -6.33 -21.69
CA LEU A 235 -7.73 -6.69 -22.20
C LEU A 235 -7.23 -5.69 -23.26
N TRP A 236 -8.10 -5.24 -24.16
CA TRP A 236 -7.74 -4.27 -25.20
C TRP A 236 -7.36 -2.90 -24.60
N LEU A 237 -8.18 -2.36 -23.68
CA LEU A 237 -7.88 -1.08 -23.03
C LEU A 237 -6.57 -1.15 -22.25
N ASN A 238 -6.35 -2.24 -21.51
CA ASN A 238 -5.12 -2.43 -20.74
C ASN A 238 -3.90 -2.51 -21.67
N PHE A 239 -4.00 -3.24 -22.78
CA PHE A 239 -2.95 -3.33 -23.78
C PHE A 239 -2.66 -1.97 -24.45
N SER A 240 -3.69 -1.21 -24.82
CA SER A 240 -3.52 0.13 -25.40
C SER A 240 -2.85 1.10 -24.42
N LEU A 241 -3.29 1.13 -23.16
CA LEU A 241 -2.67 1.95 -22.11
C LEU A 241 -1.22 1.54 -21.87
N TRP A 242 -0.93 0.24 -21.91
CA TRP A 242 0.42 -0.28 -21.82
C TRP A 242 1.31 0.21 -22.98
N VAL A 243 0.88 0.05 -24.24
CA VAL A 243 1.62 0.53 -25.42
C VAL A 243 1.91 2.03 -25.32
N ILE A 244 0.88 2.82 -25.00
CA ILE A 244 1.00 4.28 -24.84
C ILE A 244 2.02 4.61 -23.74
N SER A 245 1.94 3.93 -22.60
CA SER A 245 2.83 4.18 -21.46
C SER A 245 4.29 3.85 -21.77
N ILE A 246 4.54 2.75 -22.50
CA ILE A 246 5.89 2.38 -22.95
C ILE A 246 6.45 3.42 -23.93
N ILE A 247 5.66 3.86 -24.91
CA ILE A 247 6.07 4.89 -25.86
C ILE A 247 6.42 6.19 -25.11
N LEU A 248 5.56 6.63 -24.19
CA LEU A 248 5.81 7.82 -23.38
C LEU A 248 7.05 7.66 -22.50
N LEU A 249 7.25 6.49 -21.88
CA LEU A 249 8.44 6.20 -21.08
C LEU A 249 9.72 6.32 -21.93
N ILE A 250 9.76 5.71 -23.12
CA ILE A 250 10.91 5.80 -24.03
C ILE A 250 11.18 7.25 -24.42
N PHE A 251 10.16 8.02 -24.81
CA PHE A 251 10.31 9.43 -25.15
C PHE A 251 10.81 10.27 -23.96
N ALA A 252 10.28 10.04 -22.75
CA ALA A 252 10.74 10.71 -21.53
C ALA A 252 12.23 10.43 -21.28
N LEU A 253 12.66 9.16 -21.38
CA LEU A 253 14.06 8.77 -21.21
C LEU A 253 14.98 9.43 -22.22
N ILE A 254 14.62 9.43 -23.51
CA ILE A 254 15.39 10.12 -24.56
C ILE A 254 15.51 11.62 -24.26
N ARG A 255 14.39 12.26 -23.89
CA ARG A 255 14.35 13.69 -23.55
C ARG A 255 15.24 14.00 -22.34
N PHE A 256 15.25 13.16 -21.32
CA PHE A 256 16.01 13.40 -20.09
C PHE A 256 17.48 13.06 -20.20
N ILE A 257 17.88 12.04 -20.96
CA ILE A 257 19.28 11.80 -21.28
C ILE A 257 19.87 13.02 -22.00
N LYS A 258 19.14 13.60 -22.96
CA LYS A 258 19.55 14.84 -23.65
C LYS A 258 19.60 16.07 -22.72
N ASN A 259 18.72 16.13 -21.72
CA ASN A 259 18.61 17.26 -20.78
C ASN A 259 19.21 16.97 -19.40
N ILE A 260 20.08 15.96 -19.27
CA ILE A 260 20.57 15.47 -17.97
C ILE A 260 21.30 16.56 -17.17
N LYS A 261 21.78 17.62 -17.84
CA LYS A 261 22.42 18.79 -17.20
C LYS A 261 21.47 19.67 -16.38
N LYS A 262 20.16 19.56 -16.58
CA LYS A 262 19.15 20.31 -15.82
C LYS A 262 18.75 19.54 -14.56
N THR A 263 18.50 20.26 -13.48
CA THR A 263 18.28 19.68 -12.13
C THR A 263 17.06 18.75 -12.04
N ILE A 264 15.94 19.14 -12.65
CA ILE A 264 14.70 18.34 -12.60
C ILE A 264 14.76 17.10 -13.50
N PRO A 265 15.18 17.18 -14.78
CA PRO A 265 15.47 16.01 -15.60
C PRO A 265 16.36 14.96 -14.94
N SER A 266 17.47 15.37 -14.33
CA SER A 266 18.36 14.43 -13.66
C SER A 266 17.76 13.86 -12.38
N LEU A 267 16.91 14.61 -11.66
CA LEU A 267 16.17 14.11 -10.50
C LEU A 267 15.25 12.95 -10.91
N LEU A 268 14.41 13.18 -11.92
CA LEU A 268 13.46 12.16 -12.39
C LEU A 268 14.19 10.95 -12.97
N PHE A 269 15.29 11.17 -13.70
CA PHE A 269 16.12 10.09 -14.22
C PHE A 269 16.79 9.27 -13.11
N ALA A 270 17.37 9.91 -12.10
CA ALA A 270 17.96 9.21 -10.95
C ALA A 270 16.91 8.44 -10.16
N SER A 271 15.73 9.04 -9.97
CA SER A 271 14.60 8.37 -9.30
C SER A 271 14.15 7.13 -10.09
N PHE A 272 14.00 7.26 -11.40
CA PHE A 272 13.69 6.13 -12.28
C PHE A 272 14.76 5.04 -12.22
N LEU A 273 16.04 5.39 -12.26
CA LEU A 273 17.13 4.41 -12.18
C LEU A 273 17.07 3.65 -10.85
N GLY A 274 16.78 4.33 -9.75
CA GLY A 274 16.63 3.66 -8.46
C GLY A 274 15.41 2.74 -8.38
N ILE A 275 14.29 3.14 -9.00
CA ILE A 275 13.10 2.27 -9.14
C ILE A 275 13.43 1.06 -10.00
N PHE A 276 14.03 1.27 -11.16
CA PHE A 276 14.42 0.24 -12.11
C PHE A 276 15.37 -0.78 -11.49
N LEU A 277 16.42 -0.32 -10.80
CA LEU A 277 17.37 -1.19 -10.11
C LEU A 277 16.73 -1.97 -8.95
N SER A 278 15.62 -1.48 -8.38
CA SER A 278 14.91 -2.16 -7.29
C SER A 278 14.05 -3.33 -7.77
N ILE A 279 13.79 -3.47 -9.08
CA ILE A 279 12.89 -4.49 -9.64
C ILE A 279 13.22 -5.92 -9.18
N PRO A 280 14.49 -6.37 -9.18
CA PRO A 280 14.82 -7.73 -8.78
C PRO A 280 14.55 -8.02 -7.29
N PHE A 281 14.53 -6.98 -6.46
CA PHE A 281 14.30 -7.08 -5.02
C PHE A 281 12.82 -6.89 -4.64
N LEU A 282 11.99 -6.50 -5.61
CA LEU A 282 10.54 -6.29 -5.49
C LEU A 282 9.86 -6.85 -6.75
N PRO A 283 10.04 -8.15 -7.02
CA PRO A 283 9.61 -8.73 -8.27
C PRO A 283 8.08 -8.68 -8.36
N PRO A 284 7.52 -8.28 -9.51
CA PRO A 284 6.08 -8.17 -9.68
C PRO A 284 5.28 -9.46 -9.40
N ILE A 285 5.91 -10.62 -9.50
CA ILE A 285 5.28 -11.91 -9.15
C ILE A 285 4.76 -11.98 -7.70
N ASP A 286 5.34 -11.20 -6.78
CA ASP A 286 4.97 -11.23 -5.37
C ASP A 286 3.81 -10.28 -5.00
N GLY A 287 3.43 -9.36 -5.89
CA GLY A 287 2.45 -8.31 -5.53
C GLY A 287 2.21 -7.22 -6.57
N GLY A 288 2.73 -7.39 -7.79
CA GLY A 288 2.54 -6.50 -8.92
C GLY A 288 3.04 -5.07 -8.70
N SER A 289 2.34 -4.12 -9.29
CA SER A 289 2.63 -2.68 -9.20
C SER A 289 2.46 -2.10 -7.79
N ARG A 290 1.82 -2.83 -6.87
CA ARG A 290 1.49 -2.37 -5.51
C ARG A 290 2.71 -2.07 -4.65
N PHE A 291 3.81 -2.80 -4.83
CA PHE A 291 5.05 -2.55 -4.08
C PHE A 291 5.63 -1.16 -4.33
N TYR A 292 5.34 -0.58 -5.49
CA TYR A 292 5.96 0.66 -5.91
C TYR A 292 5.17 1.91 -5.51
N ALA A 293 4.06 1.77 -4.77
CA ALA A 293 3.13 2.86 -4.41
C ALA A 293 3.83 4.13 -3.94
N SER A 294 4.81 3.99 -3.03
CA SER A 294 5.53 5.11 -2.43
C SER A 294 6.49 5.84 -3.39
N THR A 295 6.81 5.23 -4.52
CA THR A 295 7.71 5.76 -5.55
C THR A 295 7.02 6.04 -6.89
N MET A 296 5.77 5.61 -7.05
CA MET A 296 4.94 5.87 -8.23
C MET A 296 4.85 7.35 -8.62
N PRO A 297 4.79 8.32 -7.68
CA PRO A 297 4.82 9.74 -8.03
C PRO A 297 6.04 10.14 -8.89
N PHE A 298 7.23 9.59 -8.60
CA PHE A 298 8.42 9.86 -9.41
C PHE A 298 8.33 9.21 -10.79
N PHE A 299 7.81 7.99 -10.84
CA PHE A 299 7.64 7.23 -12.08
C PHE A 299 6.60 7.87 -13.02
N PHE A 300 5.43 8.23 -12.50
CA PHE A 300 4.39 8.93 -13.25
C PHE A 300 4.84 10.32 -13.68
N ALA A 301 5.58 11.04 -12.84
CA ALA A 301 6.12 12.34 -13.24
C ALA A 301 7.09 12.21 -14.42
N LEU A 302 7.96 11.20 -14.41
CA LEU A 302 8.85 10.91 -15.54
C LEU A 302 8.04 10.70 -16.83
N ILE A 303 7.05 9.80 -16.82
CA ILE A 303 6.25 9.47 -18.02
C ILE A 303 5.44 10.69 -18.49
N ALA A 304 4.81 11.41 -17.56
CA ALA A 304 3.97 12.57 -17.86
C ALA A 304 4.73 13.67 -18.61
N THR A 305 6.01 13.85 -18.29
CA THR A 305 6.89 14.86 -18.92
C THR A 305 7.35 14.49 -20.33
N ALA A 306 7.00 13.31 -20.85
CA ALA A 306 7.17 12.97 -22.26
C ALA A 306 6.40 13.94 -23.16
N LEU A 307 5.24 14.42 -22.69
CA LEU A 307 4.39 15.33 -23.45
C LEU A 307 5.00 16.75 -23.55
N PRO A 308 4.80 17.45 -24.67
CA PRO A 308 5.28 18.81 -24.85
C PRO A 308 4.53 19.77 -23.92
N SER A 309 5.22 20.84 -23.54
CA SER A 309 4.62 21.92 -22.75
C SER A 309 3.79 22.80 -23.68
N ILE A 310 2.47 22.63 -23.67
CA ILE A 310 1.54 23.47 -24.41
C ILE A 310 1.09 24.63 -23.49
N GLY A 311 1.32 25.87 -23.92
CA GLY A 311 0.66 27.06 -23.34
C GLY A 311 1.25 27.66 -22.06
N LEU A 312 2.56 27.60 -21.82
CA LEU A 312 3.18 28.28 -20.67
C LEU A 312 3.44 29.77 -20.97
N LYS A 313 2.50 30.66 -20.63
CA LYS A 313 2.78 32.12 -20.54
C LYS A 313 2.90 32.66 -19.11
N GLU A 314 2.45 31.94 -18.08
CA GLU A 314 2.58 32.41 -16.69
C GLU A 314 3.15 31.35 -15.74
N LYS A 315 4.23 31.71 -15.05
CA LYS A 315 4.82 30.95 -13.95
C LYS A 315 4.23 31.42 -12.62
N ILE A 316 2.96 31.11 -12.36
CA ILE A 316 2.44 31.21 -11.00
C ILE A 316 2.95 29.98 -10.24
N GLY A 317 4.14 30.12 -9.66
CA GLY A 317 4.73 29.06 -8.84
C GLY A 317 4.01 28.95 -7.50
N LEU A 318 3.57 27.73 -7.14
CA LEU A 318 3.10 27.46 -5.78
C LEU A 318 4.26 27.61 -4.79
N ASP A 319 4.23 28.67 -3.98
CA ASP A 319 5.13 28.80 -2.84
C ASP A 319 4.67 27.88 -1.71
N ASP A 320 5.64 27.22 -1.07
CA ASP A 320 5.41 26.25 0.00
C ASP A 320 4.75 26.88 1.22
N ARG A 321 5.00 28.19 1.46
CA ARG A 321 4.32 28.97 2.50
C ARG A 321 2.81 29.04 2.28
N GLN A 322 2.35 28.98 1.04
CA GLN A 322 0.93 29.01 0.70
C GLN A 322 0.30 27.62 0.72
N THR A 323 1.05 26.56 0.37
CA THR A 323 0.50 25.20 0.30
C THR A 323 0.61 24.40 1.60
N GLY A 324 1.47 24.81 2.54
CA GLY A 324 1.65 24.13 3.82
C GLY A 324 2.18 22.68 3.68
N THR A 325 2.84 22.35 2.58
CA THR A 325 3.20 20.95 2.26
C THR A 325 4.23 20.37 3.22
N ALA A 326 5.22 21.16 3.64
CA ALA A 326 6.17 20.75 4.66
C ALA A 326 5.48 20.49 6.02
N LEU A 327 4.54 21.34 6.41
CA LEU A 327 3.76 21.18 7.64
C LEU A 327 2.88 19.93 7.59
N LEU A 328 2.14 19.72 6.50
CA LEU A 328 1.32 18.52 6.29
C LEU A 328 2.17 17.25 6.33
N SER A 329 3.34 17.26 5.68
CA SER A 329 4.29 16.14 5.72
C SER A 329 4.77 15.86 7.15
N GLY A 330 5.13 16.90 7.91
CA GLY A 330 5.55 16.77 9.30
C GLY A 330 4.45 16.21 10.20
N LEU A 331 3.22 16.70 10.05
CA LEU A 331 2.05 16.21 10.79
C LEU A 331 1.76 14.74 10.48
N LEU A 332 1.74 14.35 9.19
CA LEU A 332 1.49 12.96 8.81
C LEU A 332 2.63 12.02 9.24
N ALA A 333 3.89 12.47 9.17
CA ALA A 333 5.03 11.73 9.71
C ALA A 333 4.88 11.52 11.22
N LEU A 334 4.54 12.56 11.97
CA LEU A 334 4.26 12.48 13.40
C LEU A 334 3.11 11.51 13.70
N MET A 335 2.00 11.62 12.97
CA MET A 335 0.86 10.72 13.13
C MET A 335 1.18 9.27 12.76
N THR A 336 2.13 9.03 11.86
CA THR A 336 2.53 7.69 11.41
C THR A 336 3.52 7.04 12.38
N LEU A 337 4.44 7.81 12.97
CA LEU A 337 5.50 7.29 13.83
C LEU A 337 5.18 7.38 15.32
N VAL A 338 4.48 8.42 15.76
CA VAL A 338 4.29 8.67 17.20
C VAL A 338 2.96 8.09 17.66
N MET A 339 1.89 8.32 16.91
CA MET A 339 0.54 7.90 17.34
C MET A 339 0.41 6.39 17.56
N PRO A 340 0.96 5.47 16.73
CA PRO A 340 0.83 4.04 16.98
C PRO A 340 1.48 3.61 18.30
N VAL A 341 2.64 4.19 18.64
CA VAL A 341 3.34 3.92 19.91
C VAL A 341 2.47 4.35 21.08
N PHE A 342 1.96 5.59 21.06
CA PHE A 342 1.05 6.07 22.10
C PHE A 342 -0.20 5.20 22.22
N ILE A 343 -0.82 4.81 21.09
CA ILE A 343 -1.99 3.93 21.12
C ILE A 343 -1.62 2.59 21.78
N LEU A 344 -0.53 1.93 21.36
CA LEU A 344 -0.13 0.63 21.91
C LEU A 344 0.12 0.69 23.42
N TYR A 345 0.75 1.75 23.93
CA TYR A 345 1.00 1.90 25.37
C TYR A 345 -0.23 2.31 26.18
N LEU A 346 -1.16 3.07 25.57
CA LEU A 346 -2.36 3.56 26.26
C LEU A 346 -3.55 2.59 26.18
N THR A 347 -3.54 1.65 25.22
CA THR A 347 -4.61 0.66 25.09
C THR A 347 -4.22 -0.66 25.73
N ALA A 348 -4.87 -1.01 26.84
CA ALA A 348 -4.90 -2.39 27.33
C ALA A 348 -5.87 -3.22 26.47
N SER A 349 -5.48 -4.46 26.17
CA SER A 349 -6.42 -5.45 25.66
C SER A 349 -7.48 -5.69 26.73
N PRO A 350 -8.78 -5.59 26.41
CA PRO A 350 -9.81 -5.89 27.38
C PRO A 350 -9.71 -7.37 27.78
N GLU A 351 -9.60 -7.64 29.07
CA GLU A 351 -9.80 -8.99 29.59
C GLU A 351 -11.30 -9.26 29.59
N VAL A 352 -11.72 -10.24 28.80
CA VAL A 352 -13.13 -10.57 28.64
C VAL A 352 -13.32 -12.03 29.04
N ALA A 353 -14.16 -12.26 30.04
CA ALA A 353 -14.55 -13.61 30.44
C ALA A 353 -15.37 -14.26 29.31
N LEU A 354 -14.85 -15.34 28.74
CA LEU A 354 -15.55 -16.10 27.71
C LEU A 354 -16.62 -17.00 28.34
N PRO A 355 -17.85 -17.05 27.79
CA PRO A 355 -18.90 -17.92 28.30
C PRO A 355 -18.58 -19.40 28.02
N SER A 356 -19.20 -20.30 28.79
CA SER A 356 -19.25 -21.73 28.46
C SER A 356 -20.30 -21.95 27.36
N CYS A 357 -19.90 -22.63 26.29
CA CYS A 357 -20.74 -22.87 25.11
C CYS A 357 -21.03 -24.37 24.91
N PRO A 358 -22.16 -24.72 24.26
CA PRO A 358 -22.44 -26.08 23.81
C PRO A 358 -21.32 -26.67 22.94
N ALA A 359 -21.27 -27.99 22.82
CA ALA A 359 -20.16 -28.72 22.18
C ALA A 359 -19.95 -28.38 20.68
N ASP A 360 -20.98 -27.89 20.01
CA ASP A 360 -20.98 -27.48 18.59
C ASP A 360 -20.72 -25.98 18.38
N GLN A 361 -20.58 -25.21 19.47
CA GLN A 361 -20.42 -23.77 19.44
C GLN A 361 -19.06 -23.34 20.01
N ALA A 362 -18.51 -22.28 19.45
CA ALA A 362 -17.30 -21.64 19.95
C ALA A 362 -17.67 -20.39 20.75
N PRO A 363 -17.05 -20.17 21.93
CA PRO A 363 -17.19 -18.90 22.62
C PRO A 363 -16.52 -17.79 21.81
N TYR A 364 -17.14 -16.62 21.82
CA TYR A 364 -16.58 -15.44 21.19
C TYR A 364 -16.66 -14.23 22.12
N ALA A 365 -15.78 -13.28 21.86
CA ALA A 365 -15.90 -11.92 22.33
C ALA A 365 -15.42 -10.98 21.21
N PHE A 366 -16.12 -9.87 20.99
CA PHE A 366 -15.62 -8.82 20.12
C PHE A 366 -16.24 -7.48 20.48
N ARG A 367 -15.59 -6.38 20.08
CA ARG A 367 -16.15 -5.03 20.23
C ARG A 367 -16.92 -4.64 18.97
N PHE A 368 -18.16 -4.22 19.15
CA PHE A 368 -18.99 -3.75 18.04
C PHE A 368 -18.62 -2.30 17.68
N ASP A 369 -17.77 -2.11 16.67
CA ASP A 369 -17.32 -0.78 16.23
C ASP A 369 -18.24 -0.19 15.13
N PRO A 370 -18.53 1.13 15.17
CA PRO A 370 -19.46 1.75 14.24
C PRO A 370 -18.96 1.68 12.80
N ASN A 371 -19.87 1.38 11.85
CA ASN A 371 -19.58 1.33 10.42
C ASN A 371 -18.39 0.44 10.05
N SER A 372 -18.14 -0.61 10.84
CA SER A 372 -17.12 -1.64 10.61
C SER A 372 -17.77 -2.98 10.27
N TYR A 373 -18.82 -2.92 9.45
CA TYR A 373 -19.63 -4.06 9.02
C TYR A 373 -20.14 -3.82 7.59
N ILE A 374 -20.63 -4.90 6.97
CA ILE A 374 -21.37 -4.88 5.71
C ILE A 374 -22.69 -5.60 5.95
N ASP A 375 -23.79 -5.00 5.52
CA ASP A 375 -25.11 -5.62 5.57
C ASP A 375 -25.45 -6.15 4.17
N ILE A 376 -25.86 -7.40 4.08
CA ILE A 376 -26.36 -8.00 2.84
C ILE A 376 -27.87 -8.10 2.96
N ASP A 377 -28.57 -7.36 2.10
CA ASP A 377 -30.03 -7.30 2.11
C ASP A 377 -30.63 -8.33 1.14
N PRO A 378 -31.49 -9.25 1.62
CA PRO A 378 -32.15 -10.24 0.76
C PRO A 378 -33.23 -9.63 -0.16
N SER A 379 -33.79 -8.46 0.19
CA SER A 379 -34.93 -7.87 -0.52
C SER A 379 -34.52 -6.76 -1.49
N GLN A 380 -35.27 -6.61 -2.60
CA GLN A 380 -35.18 -5.44 -3.50
C GLN A 380 -36.06 -4.27 -3.06
N GLU A 381 -36.88 -4.44 -2.02
CA GLU A 381 -37.85 -3.42 -1.57
C GLU A 381 -37.18 -2.31 -0.76
N THR A 382 -36.09 -2.61 -0.07
CA THR A 382 -35.24 -1.65 0.62
C THR A 382 -34.21 -1.05 -0.34
N PRO A 383 -33.91 0.26 -0.26
CA PRO A 383 -32.85 0.86 -1.07
C PRO A 383 -31.47 0.31 -0.65
N CYS A 384 -31.07 -0.79 -1.27
CA CYS A 384 -29.76 -1.43 -1.13
C CYS A 384 -28.80 -0.98 -2.26
N GLY A 385 -27.52 -1.34 -2.16
CA GLY A 385 -26.51 -1.05 -3.21
C GLY A 385 -25.56 0.10 -2.89
N LYS A 386 -25.60 0.64 -1.66
CA LYS A 386 -24.63 1.61 -1.14
C LYS A 386 -24.10 1.13 0.20
N ILE A 387 -22.76 1.06 0.32
CA ILE A 387 -22.07 0.70 1.57
C ILE A 387 -22.63 1.55 2.73
N PRO A 388 -22.98 0.94 3.87
CA PRO A 388 -22.69 -0.46 4.26
C PRO A 388 -23.65 -1.54 3.72
N SER A 389 -24.76 -1.19 3.08
CA SER A 389 -25.82 -2.12 2.66
C SER A 389 -25.71 -2.51 1.18
N ILE A 390 -25.49 -3.79 0.90
CA ILE A 390 -25.31 -4.34 -0.44
C ILE A 390 -26.49 -5.26 -0.76
N CYS A 391 -27.05 -5.15 -1.96
CA CYS A 391 -28.10 -6.06 -2.41
C CYS A 391 -27.53 -7.48 -2.57
N PHE A 392 -28.25 -8.50 -2.09
CA PHE A 392 -27.82 -9.89 -2.22
C PHE A 392 -27.59 -10.31 -3.69
N ASN A 393 -28.46 -9.87 -4.61
CA ASN A 393 -28.28 -10.12 -6.04
C ASN A 393 -26.99 -9.50 -6.59
N ASP A 394 -26.67 -8.26 -6.22
CA ASP A 394 -25.43 -7.61 -6.66
C ASP A 394 -24.19 -8.31 -6.08
N PHE A 395 -24.26 -8.71 -4.80
CA PHE A 395 -23.19 -9.44 -4.13
C PHE A 395 -22.90 -10.79 -4.80
N THR A 396 -23.94 -11.53 -5.18
CA THR A 396 -23.82 -12.85 -5.82
C THR A 396 -23.47 -12.78 -7.31
N GLN A 397 -23.82 -11.71 -8.02
CA GLN A 397 -23.51 -11.54 -9.44
C GLN A 397 -22.12 -10.96 -9.69
N ASN A 398 -21.66 -10.02 -8.87
CA ASN A 398 -20.43 -9.27 -9.11
C ASN A 398 -19.19 -9.78 -8.36
N SER A 399 -19.33 -10.89 -7.59
CA SER A 399 -18.20 -11.49 -6.89
C SER A 399 -17.21 -12.15 -7.85
N THR A 400 -15.95 -11.72 -7.80
CA THR A 400 -14.87 -12.22 -8.67
C THR A 400 -14.42 -13.64 -8.35
N GLU A 401 -14.84 -14.22 -7.22
CA GLU A 401 -14.34 -15.53 -6.73
C GLU A 401 -15.45 -16.58 -6.52
N LYS A 402 -16.66 -16.35 -7.07
CA LYS A 402 -17.86 -17.17 -6.84
C LYS A 402 -17.66 -18.69 -6.97
N ASN A 403 -16.83 -19.10 -7.94
CA ASN A 403 -16.73 -20.52 -8.32
C ASN A 403 -15.68 -21.31 -7.53
N PHE A 404 -14.71 -20.64 -6.89
CA PHE A 404 -13.53 -21.33 -6.31
C PHE A 404 -13.29 -20.97 -4.84
N ASN A 405 -13.94 -19.93 -4.32
CA ASN A 405 -13.80 -19.53 -2.93
C ASN A 405 -14.87 -20.20 -2.05
N LEU A 406 -14.46 -21.21 -1.29
CA LEU A 406 -15.32 -21.94 -0.35
C LEU A 406 -15.90 -21.03 0.75
N PHE A 407 -15.17 -19.98 1.15
CA PHE A 407 -15.68 -18.98 2.10
C PHE A 407 -16.82 -18.17 1.49
N PHE A 408 -16.70 -17.74 0.24
CA PHE A 408 -17.78 -17.03 -0.44
C PHE A 408 -19.04 -17.90 -0.58
N GLN A 409 -18.88 -19.16 -0.99
CA GLN A 409 -19.99 -20.09 -1.16
C GLN A 409 -20.72 -20.36 0.16
N GLU A 410 -19.97 -20.60 1.24
CA GLU A 410 -20.58 -20.79 2.55
C GLU A 410 -21.26 -19.52 3.05
N LEU A 411 -20.66 -18.35 2.83
CA LEU A 411 -21.27 -17.07 3.20
C LEU A 411 -22.60 -16.84 2.49
N VAL A 412 -22.65 -17.07 1.17
CA VAL A 412 -23.89 -16.95 0.37
C VAL A 412 -24.96 -17.88 0.92
N LYS A 413 -24.62 -19.15 1.16
CA LYS A 413 -25.55 -20.13 1.74
C LYS A 413 -26.10 -19.67 3.09
N GLN A 414 -25.26 -19.10 3.96
CA GLN A 414 -25.73 -18.61 5.27
C GLN A 414 -26.63 -17.37 5.15
N VAL A 415 -26.41 -16.51 4.16
CA VAL A 415 -27.29 -15.36 3.90
C VAL A 415 -28.64 -15.82 3.34
N GLU A 416 -28.66 -16.81 2.43
CA GLU A 416 -29.91 -17.37 1.87
C GLU A 416 -30.80 -18.04 2.93
N LEU A 417 -30.20 -18.54 4.01
CA LEU A 417 -30.94 -19.13 5.14
C LEU A 417 -31.59 -18.08 6.05
N GLN A 418 -31.35 -16.79 5.84
CA GLN A 418 -31.91 -15.71 6.64
C GLN A 418 -32.98 -14.94 5.86
N ASP A 419 -34.16 -14.77 6.47
CA ASP A 419 -35.25 -13.99 5.89
C ASP A 419 -35.02 -12.46 6.00
N THR A 420 -34.05 -12.05 6.82
CA THR A 420 -33.70 -10.65 7.09
C THR A 420 -32.30 -10.32 6.60
N ALA A 421 -31.97 -9.02 6.49
CA ALA A 421 -30.62 -8.58 6.19
C ALA A 421 -29.57 -9.24 7.12
N THR A 422 -28.50 -9.76 6.54
CA THR A 422 -27.40 -10.40 7.26
C THR A 422 -26.25 -9.42 7.43
N ARG A 423 -25.86 -9.14 8.66
CA ARG A 423 -24.68 -8.35 8.98
C ARG A 423 -23.44 -9.21 9.02
N ILE A 424 -22.40 -8.78 8.32
CA ILE A 424 -21.05 -9.38 8.32
C ILE A 424 -20.09 -8.41 9.00
N LEU A 425 -19.32 -8.91 9.95
CA LEU A 425 -18.31 -8.13 10.67
C LEU A 425 -17.05 -8.96 10.91
N THR A 426 -15.90 -8.29 11.01
CA THR A 426 -14.63 -8.94 11.39
C THR A 426 -14.42 -8.77 12.89
N ALA A 427 -14.14 -9.86 13.61
CA ALA A 427 -13.74 -9.71 15.01
C ALA A 427 -12.25 -9.44 15.09
N ASN A 428 -11.93 -8.22 15.52
CA ASN A 428 -10.58 -7.84 15.88
C ASN A 428 -10.39 -8.14 17.37
N ASN A 429 -9.84 -9.31 17.69
CA ASN A 429 -9.36 -9.71 19.02
C ASN A 429 -10.38 -10.54 19.82
N LEU A 430 -9.86 -11.60 20.46
CA LEU A 430 -10.49 -12.51 21.45
C LEU A 430 -10.98 -13.88 20.94
N VAL A 431 -10.78 -14.26 19.67
CA VAL A 431 -10.85 -15.68 19.26
C VAL A 431 -9.46 -16.31 19.38
N PRO A 432 -9.27 -17.39 20.18
CA PRO A 432 -7.97 -18.04 20.31
C PRO A 432 -7.48 -18.59 18.95
N ARG A 433 -6.23 -18.27 18.61
CA ARG A 433 -5.44 -18.82 17.48
C ARG A 433 -5.82 -18.34 16.06
N GLY A 434 -5.16 -17.25 15.63
CA GLY A 434 -4.37 -17.24 14.39
C GLY A 434 -5.06 -17.19 13.01
N ARG A 435 -6.37 -16.93 12.90
CA ARG A 435 -7.02 -16.58 11.62
C ARG A 435 -8.04 -15.48 11.83
N PHE A 436 -8.19 -14.58 10.86
CA PHE A 436 -9.21 -13.53 10.84
C PHE A 436 -10.61 -14.18 10.79
N PRO A 437 -11.38 -14.17 11.88
CA PRO A 437 -12.71 -14.75 11.89
C PRO A 437 -13.74 -13.73 11.40
N PHE A 438 -14.67 -14.18 10.57
CA PHE A 438 -15.82 -13.39 10.14
C PHE A 438 -17.04 -13.83 10.94
N PHE A 439 -17.77 -12.88 11.48
CA PHE A 439 -19.01 -13.11 12.20
C PHE A 439 -20.19 -12.69 11.34
N ILE A 440 -21.24 -13.50 11.36
CA ILE A 440 -22.50 -13.22 10.68
C ILE A 440 -23.66 -13.31 11.66
N SER A 441 -24.63 -12.42 11.51
CA SER A 441 -25.82 -12.35 12.36
C SER A 441 -26.93 -11.56 11.66
N PRO A 442 -28.21 -11.86 11.89
CA PRO A 442 -29.31 -11.01 11.48
C PRO A 442 -29.11 -9.55 11.96
N VAL A 443 -29.42 -8.57 11.11
CA VAL A 443 -29.22 -7.14 11.43
C VAL A 443 -30.00 -6.72 12.67
N ASP A 444 -31.21 -7.21 12.85
CA ASP A 444 -32.08 -6.95 14.00
C ASP A 444 -31.46 -7.42 15.33
N GLN A 445 -30.78 -8.58 15.33
CA GLN A 445 -30.07 -9.10 16.50
C GLN A 445 -28.94 -8.17 16.96
N LEU A 446 -28.28 -7.47 16.04
CA LEU A 446 -27.17 -6.57 16.35
C LEU A 446 -27.56 -5.08 16.37
N ALA A 447 -28.74 -4.70 15.87
CA ALA A 447 -29.16 -3.30 15.75
C ALA A 447 -29.34 -2.61 17.11
N SER A 448 -29.69 -3.38 18.15
CA SER A 448 -29.89 -2.88 19.52
C SER A 448 -28.58 -2.71 20.31
N ILE A 449 -27.46 -3.22 19.80
CA ILE A 449 -26.19 -3.18 20.51
C ILE A 449 -25.60 -1.77 20.43
N PRO A 450 -25.34 -1.11 21.57
CA PRO A 450 -24.71 0.20 21.55
C PRO A 450 -23.32 0.11 20.93
N VAL A 451 -22.98 1.10 20.10
CA VAL A 451 -21.65 1.17 19.48
C VAL A 451 -20.55 1.19 20.56
N ARG A 452 -19.42 0.55 20.25
CA ARG A 452 -18.25 0.36 21.14
C ARG A 452 -18.47 -0.54 22.34
N THR A 453 -19.59 -1.25 22.40
CA THR A 453 -19.83 -2.27 23.44
C THR A 453 -19.06 -3.54 23.07
N THR A 454 -18.38 -4.10 24.06
CA THR A 454 -17.86 -5.47 23.96
C THR A 454 -19.02 -6.41 24.19
N ILE A 455 -19.23 -7.34 23.26
CA ILE A 455 -20.23 -8.40 23.39
C ILE A 455 -19.55 -9.75 23.46
N THR A 456 -20.16 -10.66 24.22
CA THR A 456 -19.72 -12.05 24.34
C THR A 456 -20.86 -12.99 23.97
N GLY A 457 -20.55 -14.24 23.65
CA GLY A 457 -21.58 -15.21 23.32
C GLY A 457 -21.01 -16.50 22.78
N CYS A 458 -21.89 -17.28 22.19
CA CYS A 458 -21.59 -18.53 21.52
C CYS A 458 -21.96 -18.42 20.04
N ALA A 459 -21.09 -18.93 19.18
CA ALA A 459 -21.27 -18.90 17.75
C ALA A 459 -21.00 -20.27 17.12
N THR A 460 -21.82 -20.65 16.15
CA THR A 460 -21.63 -21.87 15.37
C THR A 460 -20.49 -21.66 14.37
N LYS A 461 -19.52 -22.57 14.35
CA LYS A 461 -18.31 -22.45 13.53
C LYS A 461 -18.48 -23.19 12.20
N PHE A 462 -18.34 -22.46 11.09
CA PHE A 462 -18.31 -23.00 9.73
C PHE A 462 -16.87 -22.94 9.21
N ALA A 463 -16.17 -24.08 9.29
CA ALA A 463 -14.78 -24.19 8.88
C ALA A 463 -14.66 -24.40 7.37
N THR A 464 -13.96 -23.50 6.70
CA THR A 464 -13.62 -23.60 5.28
C THR A 464 -12.15 -23.99 5.13
N LYS A 465 -11.88 -25.11 4.47
CA LYS A 465 -10.52 -25.66 4.36
C LYS A 465 -9.63 -24.68 3.60
N GLY A 466 -8.63 -24.13 4.28
CA GLY A 466 -7.67 -23.18 3.70
C GLY A 466 -8.14 -21.72 3.66
N TYR A 467 -9.34 -21.41 4.15
CA TYR A 467 -9.94 -20.07 4.10
C TYR A 467 -10.23 -19.50 5.49
N PRO A 468 -10.59 -18.20 5.60
CA PRO A 468 -11.09 -17.60 6.83
C PRO A 468 -12.34 -18.34 7.34
N THR A 469 -12.46 -18.48 8.65
CA THR A 469 -13.59 -19.19 9.29
C THR A 469 -14.78 -18.24 9.45
N ILE A 470 -15.98 -18.73 9.17
CA ILE A 470 -17.24 -18.01 9.41
C ILE A 470 -17.83 -18.49 10.74
N TYR A 471 -18.29 -17.56 11.56
CA TYR A 471 -18.97 -17.79 12.82
C TYR A 471 -20.36 -17.17 12.75
N ARG A 472 -21.41 -17.99 12.90
CA ARG A 472 -22.77 -17.47 13.00
C ARG A 472 -23.11 -17.23 14.46
N ILE A 473 -23.47 -16.00 14.82
CA ILE A 473 -23.82 -15.64 16.18
C ILE A 473 -25.16 -16.28 16.53
N GLU A 474 -25.18 -17.10 17.58
CA GLU A 474 -26.40 -17.75 18.06
C GLU A 474 -27.00 -16.98 19.25
N ASN A 475 -26.14 -16.45 20.13
CA ASN A 475 -26.56 -15.62 21.25
C ASN A 475 -25.61 -14.45 21.48
N VAL A 476 -26.16 -13.35 22.01
CA VAL A 476 -25.41 -12.15 22.40
C VAL A 476 -25.63 -11.92 23.89
N ARG A 477 -24.54 -11.71 24.63
CA ARG A 477 -24.53 -11.33 26.04
C ARG A 477 -23.78 -10.02 26.19
N PHE A 478 -24.32 -9.17 27.06
CA PHE A 478 -23.63 -7.98 27.53
C PHE A 478 -22.79 -8.35 28.76
N PRO A 479 -21.58 -7.76 28.89
CA PRO A 479 -20.73 -7.96 30.05
C PRO A 479 -21.37 -7.47 31.35
#